data_AF-A0AAD7R386-F1
#
_entry.id   AF-A0AAD7R386-F1
#
_cell.length_a   1.000
_cell.length_b   1.000
_cell.length_c   1.000
_cell.angle_alpha   90.00
_cell.angle_beta   90.00
_cell.angle_gamma   90.00
#
_symmetry.space_group_name_H-M   'P 1'
#
loop_
_entity.id
_entity.type
_entity.pdbx_description
1 polymer ?
#
loop_
_entity_poly.entity_id
_entity_poly.type
_entity_poly.pdbx_seq_one_letter_code
_entity_poly.pdbx_strand_id
1 'polypeptide(L)'
;MMPCSLIHPCPPPTNSQCPVRLSRSINAQTPTKFSSAFTAAKNTAGEKPSSDPEELTIMFNSTCQSILDTIAPLTLKKPKPAATPWLNDTTRAQRRVWRQAERRWKKDRLQISLEMLRDSQQTYQKVKTFIRAFR
;
A
#
# COMPACT_ATOMS: atom_id res chain seq x y z
N MET A 1 7.50 24.49 41.01
CA MET A 1 6.21 24.25 40.31
C MET A 1 6.09 25.26 39.17
N MET A 2 6.15 24.80 37.93
CA MET A 2 5.67 25.52 36.73
C MET A 2 5.20 24.48 35.70
N PRO A 3 4.01 24.63 35.10
CA PRO A 3 3.42 23.62 34.22
C PRO A 3 3.83 23.87 32.76
N CYS A 4 4.64 22.99 32.17
CA CYS A 4 4.92 23.03 30.74
C CYS A 4 3.72 22.48 29.95
N SER A 5 2.76 23.36 29.69
CA SER A 5 1.66 23.15 28.77
C SER A 5 2.15 23.37 27.34
N LEU A 6 2.54 22.30 26.64
CA LEU A 6 2.62 22.31 25.18
C LEU A 6 1.84 21.12 24.63
N ILE A 7 0.51 21.24 24.74
CA ILE A 7 -0.41 20.49 23.88
C ILE A 7 -0.30 21.13 22.50
N HIS A 8 0.57 20.57 21.65
CA HIS A 8 0.42 20.79 20.21
C HIS A 8 -0.72 19.90 19.73
N PRO A 9 -1.77 20.45 19.10
CA PRO A 9 -2.78 19.61 18.46
C PRO A 9 -2.09 18.82 17.35
N CYS A 10 -2.13 17.49 17.47
CA CYS A 10 -1.69 16.60 16.41
C CYS A 10 -2.61 16.87 15.20
N PRO A 11 -2.08 17.19 14.01
CA PRO A 11 -2.92 17.35 12.84
C PRO A 11 -3.69 16.05 12.61
N PRO A 12 -4.99 16.12 12.24
CA PRO A 12 -5.78 14.94 11.97
C PRO A 12 -5.09 14.11 10.89
N PRO A 13 -5.17 12.76 10.94
CA PRO A 13 -4.62 11.92 9.89
C PRO A 13 -5.22 12.37 8.57
N THR A 14 -4.39 12.94 7.69
CA THR A 14 -4.77 13.18 6.31
C THR A 14 -5.09 11.81 5.74
N ASN A 15 -6.38 11.56 5.55
CA ASN A 15 -6.88 10.45 4.76
C ASN A 15 -6.19 10.57 3.40
N SER A 16 -5.07 9.86 3.22
CA SER A 16 -4.55 9.56 1.91
C SER A 16 -5.58 8.63 1.31
N GLN A 17 -6.60 9.22 0.69
CA GLN A 17 -7.49 8.54 -0.22
C GLN A 17 -6.61 8.11 -1.38
N CYS A 18 -5.87 7.01 -1.19
CA CYS A 18 -5.15 6.35 -2.25
C CYS A 18 -6.20 6.05 -3.32
N PRO A 19 -6.05 6.59 -4.54
CA PRO A 19 -7.08 6.48 -5.55
C PRO A 19 -7.36 5.01 -5.81
N VAL A 20 -8.65 4.69 -5.88
CA VAL A 20 -9.11 3.34 -6.22
C VAL A 20 -8.54 3.00 -7.59
N ARG A 21 -7.73 1.93 -7.66
CA ARG A 21 -7.07 1.54 -8.90
C ARG A 21 -7.88 0.47 -9.60
N LEU A 22 -8.29 0.73 -10.84
CA LEU A 22 -8.80 -0.31 -11.74
C LEU A 22 -7.64 -1.20 -12.18
N SER A 23 -7.76 -2.51 -11.98
CA SER A 23 -6.76 -3.47 -12.48
C SER A 23 -7.35 -4.85 -12.71
N ARG A 24 -6.76 -5.59 -13.65
CA ARG A 24 -7.05 -7.01 -13.87
C ARG A 24 -6.18 -7.87 -12.95
N SER A 25 -6.70 -9.01 -12.51
CA SER A 25 -5.90 -10.03 -11.83
C SER A 25 -5.32 -11.00 -12.86
N ILE A 26 -4.03 -10.89 -13.14
CA ILE A 26 -3.30 -11.85 -13.97
C ILE A 26 -2.66 -12.89 -13.03
N ASN A 27 -3.04 -14.15 -13.19
CA ASN A 27 -2.52 -15.27 -12.41
C ASN A 27 -1.89 -16.32 -13.35
N ALA A 28 -1.35 -17.40 -12.77
CA ALA A 28 -0.66 -18.44 -13.54
C ALA A 28 -1.54 -19.14 -14.59
N GLN A 29 -2.87 -19.15 -14.42
CA GLN A 29 -3.81 -19.76 -15.37
C GLN A 29 -4.24 -18.79 -16.48
N THR A 30 -4.08 -17.47 -16.28
CA THR A 30 -4.55 -16.45 -17.23
C THR A 30 -3.96 -16.63 -18.63
N PRO A 31 -2.64 -16.89 -18.81
CA PRO A 31 -2.07 -17.11 -20.15
C PRO A 31 -2.68 -18.31 -20.86
N THR A 32 -2.84 -19.44 -20.17
CA THR A 32 -3.41 -20.67 -20.75
C THR A 32 -4.86 -20.47 -21.18
N LYS A 33 -5.68 -19.82 -20.34
CA LYS A 33 -7.08 -19.50 -20.65
C LYS A 33 -7.19 -18.50 -21.79
N PHE A 34 -6.27 -17.53 -21.86
CA PHE A 34 -6.22 -16.56 -22.95
C PHE A 34 -5.92 -17.27 -24.27
N SER A 35 -4.84 -18.07 -24.31
CA SER A 35 -4.45 -18.79 -25.52
C SER A 35 -5.56 -19.69 -26.04
N SER A 36 -6.24 -20.44 -25.15
CA SER A 36 -7.36 -21.29 -25.59
C SER A 36 -8.52 -20.49 -26.15
N ALA A 37 -8.90 -19.39 -25.49
CA ALA A 37 -9.98 -18.52 -25.96
C ALA A 37 -9.64 -17.82 -27.28
N PHE A 38 -8.39 -17.38 -27.44
CA PHE A 38 -7.91 -16.73 -28.66
C PHE A 38 -7.89 -17.68 -29.86
N THR A 39 -7.41 -18.92 -29.66
CA THR A 39 -7.48 -19.95 -30.71
C THR A 39 -8.92 -20.28 -31.08
N ALA A 40 -9.82 -20.36 -30.10
CA ALA A 40 -11.25 -20.58 -30.36
C ALA A 40 -11.88 -19.43 -31.17
N ALA A 41 -11.60 -18.18 -30.79
CA ALA A 41 -12.10 -17.00 -31.49
C ALA A 41 -11.60 -16.91 -32.95
N LYS A 42 -10.36 -17.34 -33.20
CA LYS A 42 -9.81 -17.44 -34.55
C LYS A 42 -10.54 -18.47 -35.40
N ASN A 43 -10.90 -19.62 -34.82
CA ASN A 43 -11.58 -20.70 -35.54
C ASN A 43 -13.05 -20.38 -35.86
N THR A 44 -13.68 -19.48 -35.10
CA THR A 44 -15.05 -19.01 -35.37
C THR A 44 -15.10 -17.89 -36.41
N ALA A 45 -14.01 -17.17 -36.63
CA ALA A 45 -13.91 -16.13 -37.65
C ALA A 45 -13.65 -16.75 -39.03
N GLY A 46 -14.72 -17.23 -39.67
CA GLY A 46 -14.71 -17.75 -41.04
C GLY A 46 -14.65 -16.66 -42.13
N GLU A 47 -14.37 -15.42 -41.77
CA GLU A 47 -14.40 -14.26 -42.68
C GLU A 47 -13.02 -13.95 -43.25
N LYS A 48 -13.01 -13.57 -44.54
CA LYS A 48 -11.80 -13.15 -45.24
C LYS A 48 -11.23 -11.90 -44.55
N PRO A 49 -9.94 -11.85 -44.21
CA PRO A 49 -9.37 -10.72 -43.50
C PRO A 49 -9.55 -9.44 -44.33
N SER A 50 -9.97 -8.35 -43.67
CA SER A 50 -10.00 -7.02 -44.26
C SER A 50 -8.62 -6.69 -44.85
N SER A 51 -8.61 -6.01 -46.00
CA SER A 51 -7.36 -5.52 -46.60
C SER A 51 -6.86 -4.24 -45.92
N ASP A 52 -7.67 -3.62 -45.07
CA ASP A 52 -7.31 -2.43 -44.32
C ASP A 52 -6.57 -2.79 -43.01
N PRO A 53 -5.29 -2.40 -42.85
CA PRO A 53 -4.53 -2.69 -41.64
C PRO A 53 -5.09 -2.05 -40.37
N GLU A 54 -5.81 -0.91 -40.48
CA GLU A 54 -6.40 -0.26 -39.30
C GLU A 54 -7.58 -1.08 -38.78
N GLU A 55 -8.45 -1.53 -39.69
CA GLU A 55 -9.56 -2.42 -39.35
C GLU A 55 -9.09 -3.75 -38.72
N LEU A 56 -8.01 -4.34 -39.26
CA LEU A 56 -7.39 -5.53 -38.66
C LEU A 56 -6.89 -5.26 -37.23
N THR A 57 -6.31 -4.09 -36.99
CA THR A 57 -5.82 -3.69 -35.67
C THR A 57 -6.96 -3.51 -34.68
N ILE A 58 -8.05 -2.87 -35.11
CA ILE A 58 -9.27 -2.70 -34.30
C ILE A 58 -9.89 -4.06 -33.94
N MET A 59 -10.02 -4.96 -34.92
CA MET A 59 -10.54 -6.31 -34.67
C MET A 59 -9.66 -7.11 -33.72
N PHE A 60 -8.33 -7.05 -33.89
CA PHE A 60 -7.40 -7.72 -32.99
C PHE A 60 -7.51 -7.19 -31.55
N ASN A 61 -7.51 -5.87 -31.38
CA ASN A 61 -7.58 -5.24 -30.06
C ASN A 61 -8.93 -5.50 -29.37
N SER A 62 -10.04 -5.40 -30.09
CA SER A 62 -11.37 -5.68 -29.55
C SER A 62 -11.53 -7.14 -29.15
N THR A 63 -11.00 -8.07 -29.95
CA THR A 63 -10.99 -9.51 -29.63
C THR A 63 -10.17 -9.77 -28.36
N CYS A 64 -8.95 -9.25 -28.28
CA CYS A 64 -8.10 -9.37 -27.09
C CYS A 64 -8.78 -8.79 -25.84
N GLN A 65 -9.39 -7.62 -25.97
CA GLN A 65 -10.10 -6.95 -24.88
C GLN A 65 -11.31 -7.77 -24.40
N SER A 66 -12.14 -8.28 -25.30
CA SER A 66 -13.30 -9.13 -24.98
C SER A 66 -12.90 -10.41 -24.25
N ILE A 67 -11.83 -11.07 -24.72
CA ILE A 67 -11.28 -12.26 -24.04
C ILE A 67 -10.80 -11.87 -22.63
N LEU A 68 -10.05 -10.78 -22.49
CA LEU A 68 -9.57 -10.31 -21.19
C LEU A 68 -10.71 -9.92 -20.24
N ASP A 69 -11.77 -9.30 -20.74
CA ASP A 69 -12.96 -8.97 -19.95
C ASP A 69 -13.67 -10.21 -19.41
N THR A 70 -13.60 -11.32 -20.14
CA THR A 70 -14.16 -12.61 -19.72
C THR A 70 -13.26 -13.34 -18.72
N ILE A 71 -11.97 -13.50 -19.02
CA ILE A 71 -11.06 -14.35 -18.23
C ILE A 71 -10.39 -13.62 -17.06
N ALA A 72 -10.27 -12.30 -17.15
CA ALA A 72 -9.61 -11.44 -16.16
C ALA A 72 -10.34 -10.09 -16.09
N PRO A 73 -11.57 -10.06 -15.54
CA PRO A 73 -12.37 -8.84 -15.47
C PRO A 73 -11.63 -7.68 -14.80
N LEU A 74 -11.94 -6.46 -15.24
CA LEU A 74 -11.40 -5.27 -14.62
C LEU A 74 -12.04 -5.08 -13.23
N THR A 75 -11.22 -5.05 -12.19
CA THR A 75 -11.68 -4.93 -10.80
C THR A 75 -11.17 -3.67 -10.15
N LEU A 76 -12.01 -3.03 -9.34
CA LEU A 76 -11.62 -1.95 -8.45
C LEU A 76 -10.81 -2.55 -7.29
N LYS A 77 -9.50 -2.30 -7.27
CA LYS A 77 -8.66 -2.66 -6.13
C LYS A 77 -8.69 -1.54 -5.10
N LYS A 78 -9.20 -1.88 -3.92
CA LYS A 78 -9.03 -1.05 -2.73
C LYS A 78 -7.54 -0.99 -2.39
N PRO A 79 -7.02 0.19 -1.99
CA PRO A 79 -5.65 0.29 -1.51
C PRO A 79 -5.45 -0.70 -0.35
N LYS A 80 -4.40 -1.51 -0.46
CA LYS A 80 -4.08 -2.48 0.60
C LYS A 80 -3.72 -1.68 1.86
N PRO A 81 -4.24 -2.02 3.05
CA PRO A 81 -3.79 -1.39 4.27
C PRO A 81 -2.28 -1.55 4.38
N ALA A 82 -1.61 -0.49 4.88
CA ALA A 82 -0.16 -0.47 4.98
C ALA A 82 0.34 -1.77 5.63
N ALA A 83 1.35 -2.40 5.03
CA ALA A 83 1.90 -3.70 5.45
C ALA A 83 2.41 -3.72 6.90
N THR A 84 2.48 -2.55 7.55
CA THR A 84 2.93 -2.39 8.93
C THR A 84 1.95 -1.50 9.71
N PRO A 85 0.80 -2.02 10.16
CA PRO A 85 -0.17 -1.26 10.96
C PRO A 85 0.44 -0.68 12.26
N TRP A 86 1.50 -1.31 12.77
CA TRP A 86 2.24 -0.83 13.94
C TRP A 86 3.16 0.36 13.66
N LEU A 87 3.45 0.64 12.39
CA LEU A 87 4.19 1.82 11.96
C LEU A 87 3.23 3.01 11.76
N ASN A 88 2.30 3.15 12.70
CA ASN A 88 1.48 4.34 12.84
C ASN A 88 2.38 5.55 13.16
N ASP A 89 1.94 6.74 12.79
CA ASP A 89 2.67 7.99 13.02
C ASP A 89 2.96 8.21 14.50
N THR A 90 2.08 7.74 15.38
CA THR A 90 2.27 7.74 16.83
C THR A 90 3.49 6.92 17.26
N THR A 91 3.59 5.65 16.84
CA THR A 91 4.76 4.78 17.11
C THR A 91 6.04 5.39 16.53
N ARG A 92 5.96 5.96 15.33
CA ARG A 92 7.11 6.58 14.64
C ARG A 92 7.59 7.84 15.38
N ALA A 93 6.66 8.68 15.85
CA ALA A 93 6.96 9.87 16.64
C ALA A 93 7.65 9.49 17.97
N GLN A 94 7.11 8.52 18.71
CA GLN A 94 7.71 8.06 19.97
C GLN A 94 9.10 7.45 19.76
N ARG A 95 9.30 6.69 18.68
CA ARG A 95 10.63 6.17 18.33
C ARG A 95 11.62 7.30 18.03
N ARG A 96 11.20 8.39 17.37
CA ARG A 96 12.07 9.55 17.11
C ARG A 96 12.50 10.22 18.41
N VAL A 97 11.56 10.43 19.35
CA VAL A 97 11.85 11.01 20.67
C VAL A 97 12.86 10.15 21.43
N TRP A 98 12.62 8.83 21.48
CA TRP A 98 13.55 7.90 22.13
C TRP A 98 14.97 7.98 21.54
N ARG A 99 15.11 8.00 20.21
CA ARG A 99 16.42 8.13 19.54
C ARG A 99 17.07 9.50 19.74
N GLN A 100 16.29 10.56 19.88
CA GLN A 100 16.82 11.88 20.23
C GLN A 100 17.38 11.91 21.66
N ALA A 101 16.63 11.37 22.63
CA ALA A 101 17.11 11.25 24.01
C ALA A 101 18.36 10.36 24.11
N GLU A 102 18.40 9.26 23.36
CA GLU A 102 19.56 8.35 23.31
C GLU A 102 20.81 9.07 22.80
N ARG A 103 20.68 9.84 21.71
CA ARG A 103 21.80 10.63 21.17
C ARG A 103 22.26 11.73 22.12
N ARG A 104 21.33 12.38 22.82
CA ARG A 104 21.66 13.41 23.83
C ARG A 104 22.47 12.79 24.96
N TRP A 105 21.97 11.70 25.56
CA TRP A 105 22.68 11.00 26.63
C TRP A 105 24.07 10.49 26.20
N LYS A 106 24.20 9.95 24.99
CA LYS A 106 25.50 9.52 24.45
C LYS A 106 26.50 10.69 24.34
N LYS A 107 26.01 11.91 24.09
CA LYS A 107 26.83 13.12 23.95
C LYS A 107 27.19 13.73 25.30
N ASP A 108 26.21 13.93 26.18
CA ASP A 108 26.38 14.70 27.41
C ASP A 108 26.73 13.85 28.64
N ARG A 109 26.37 12.55 28.65
CA ARG A 109 26.51 11.61 29.77
C ARG A 109 25.92 12.11 31.09
N LEU A 110 24.94 13.02 31.03
CA LEU A 110 24.30 13.58 32.22
C LEU A 110 23.22 12.63 32.77
N GLN A 111 23.04 12.65 34.10
CA GLN A 111 22.03 11.85 34.79
C GLN A 111 20.61 12.22 34.35
N ILE A 112 20.31 13.51 34.21
CA ILE A 112 19.01 14.00 33.74
C ILE A 112 18.73 13.47 32.32
N SER A 113 19.73 13.44 31.44
CA SER A 113 19.59 12.90 30.08
C SER A 113 19.37 11.38 30.09
N LEU A 114 19.95 10.66 31.06
CA LEU A 114 19.67 9.24 31.27
C LEU A 114 18.23 9.00 31.73
N GLU A 115 17.71 9.83 32.62
CA GLU A 115 16.30 9.77 33.07
C GLU A 115 15.34 10.03 31.91
N MET A 116 15.58 11.09 31.11
CA MET A 116 14.80 11.36 29.90
C MET A 116 14.85 10.21 28.87
N LEU A 117 15.99 9.53 28.75
CA LEU A 117 16.12 8.35 27.89
C LEU A 117 15.25 7.20 28.40
N ARG A 118 15.26 6.92 29.70
CA ARG A 118 14.44 5.87 30.32
C ARG A 118 12.94 6.16 30.15
N ASP A 119 12.52 7.39 30.36
CA ASP A 119 11.11 7.80 30.23
C ASP A 119 10.61 7.66 28.79
N SER A 120 11.40 8.13 27.82
CA SER A 120 11.07 8.02 26.40
C SER A 120 11.06 6.55 25.93
N GLN A 121 11.94 5.71 26.48
CA GLN A 121 11.94 4.27 26.22
C GLN A 121 10.67 3.60 26.74
N GLN A 122 10.27 3.87 27.99
CA GLN A 122 9.05 3.30 28.57
C GLN A 122 7.81 3.72 27.80
N THR A 123 7.73 5.00 27.41
CA THR A 123 6.62 5.54 26.62
C THR A 123 6.51 4.82 25.28
N TYR A 124 7.63 4.65 24.57
CA TYR A 124 7.66 3.90 23.32
C TYR A 124 7.23 2.43 23.49
N GLN A 125 7.68 1.76 24.55
CA GLN A 125 7.28 0.37 24.83
C GLN A 125 5.78 0.26 25.13
N LYS A 126 5.22 1.18 25.92
CA LYS A 126 3.77 1.22 26.21
C LYS A 126 2.95 1.37 24.92
N VAL A 127 3.30 2.30 24.04
CA VAL A 127 2.61 2.51 22.76
C VAL A 127 2.75 1.28 21.86
N LYS A 128 3.94 0.70 21.78
CA LYS A 128 4.21 -0.51 21.00
C LYS A 128 3.40 -1.71 21.50
N THR A 129 3.31 -1.91 22.81
CA THR A 129 2.52 -2.99 23.42
C THR A 129 1.02 -2.75 23.25
N PHE A 130 0.55 -1.52 23.46
CA PHE A 130 -0.84 -1.14 23.21
C PHE A 130 -1.26 -1.52 21.79
N ILE A 131 -0.53 -1.07 20.77
CA ILE A 131 -0.87 -1.36 19.36
C ILE A 131 -0.82 -2.87 19.04
N ARG A 132 0.05 -3.63 19.74
CA ARG A 132 0.09 -5.09 19.60
C ARG A 132 -1.10 -5.80 20.24
N ALA A 133 -1.72 -5.22 21.26
CA ALA A 133 -2.85 -5.82 21.97
C ALA A 133 -4.21 -5.66 21.26
N PHE A 134 -4.34 -4.70 20.33
CA PHE A 134 -5.55 -4.50 19.51
C PHE A 134 -5.56 -5.34 18.22
N ARG A 135 -4.85 -6.46 18.19
CA ARG A 135 -4.81 -7.42 17.08
C ARG A 135 -5.06 -8.82 17.61
#